data_AF-A0A8H3XE93-F1
#
_entry.id   AF-A0A8H3XE93-F1
#
_cell.length_a   1.000
_cell.length_b   1.000
_cell.length_c   1.000
_cell.angle_alpha   90.00
_cell.angle_beta   90.00
_cell.angle_gamma   90.00
#
_symmetry.space_group_name_H-M   'P 1'
#
loop_
_entity.id
_entity.type
_entity.pdbx_description
1 polymer ?
#
loop_
_entity_poly.entity_id
_entity_poly.type
_entity_poly.pdbx_seq_one_letter_code
_entity_poly.pdbx_strand_id
1 'polypeptide(L)'
;MNVIVDRCNFNGNQRQVWINLAWSFGEPVDAIIMDTTIEVKGQKGLEILVDFQKWMILPSYEEGFERIISIKSQPTSDSYNDKVIEEILTKLTEEPIVKHNKSVPITNFRKFNIKDENNSKSRGGNFESRNNPNNPWEIQKLI
;
A
#
# COMPACT_ATOMS: atom_id res chain seq x y z
N MET A 1 -14.22 -10.49 -8.65
CA MET A 1 -13.96 -10.05 -7.27
C MET A 1 -12.82 -9.06 -7.35
N ASN A 2 -12.95 -7.88 -6.74
CA ASN A 2 -11.90 -6.85 -6.78
C ASN A 2 -11.14 -6.84 -5.44
N VAL A 3 -9.83 -6.59 -5.49
CA VAL A 3 -8.98 -6.47 -4.30
C VAL A 3 -8.39 -5.07 -4.26
N ILE A 4 -8.52 -4.41 -3.11
CA ILE A 4 -7.93 -3.09 -2.86
C ILE A 4 -6.72 -3.27 -1.95
N VAL A 5 -5.58 -2.72 -2.37
CA VAL A 5 -4.35 -2.70 -1.58
C VAL A 5 -4.20 -1.32 -0.95
N ASP A 6 -4.64 -1.19 0.30
CA ASP A 6 -4.53 0.06 1.07
C ASP A 6 -3.16 0.16 1.76
N ARG A 7 -2.12 0.47 0.96
CA ARG A 7 -0.77 0.77 1.45
C ARG A 7 -0.12 1.89 0.65
N CYS A 8 0.77 2.63 1.31
CA CYS A 8 1.67 3.55 0.63
C CYS A 8 2.71 2.76 -0.18
N ASN A 9 2.53 2.69 -1.50
CA ASN A 9 3.46 2.03 -2.42
C ASN A 9 4.34 3.10 -3.10
N PHE A 10 5.24 3.70 -2.31
CA PHE A 10 6.00 4.89 -2.66
C PHE A 10 6.88 4.73 -3.91
N ASN A 11 7.39 3.53 -4.19
CA ASN A 11 8.28 3.30 -5.33
C ASN A 11 7.93 2.04 -6.14
N GLY A 12 8.52 1.95 -7.32
CA GLY A 12 8.27 0.85 -8.27
C GLY A 12 8.60 -0.54 -7.72
N ASN A 13 9.63 -0.69 -6.88
CA ASN A 13 9.96 -2.00 -6.28
C ASN A 13 8.84 -2.52 -5.38
N GLN A 14 8.21 -1.63 -4.60
CA GLN A 14 7.07 -1.99 -3.74
C GLN A 14 5.85 -2.33 -4.60
N ARG A 15 5.58 -1.57 -5.67
CA ARG A 15 4.46 -1.80 -6.59
C ARG A 15 4.61 -3.08 -7.40
N GLN A 16 5.84 -3.43 -7.80
CA GLN A 16 6.13 -4.62 -8.59
C GLN A 16 5.67 -5.91 -7.90
N VAL A 17 5.67 -5.94 -6.56
CA VAL A 17 5.15 -7.09 -5.79
C VAL A 17 3.69 -7.36 -6.14
N TRP A 18 2.86 -6.32 -6.18
CA TRP A 18 1.43 -6.42 -6.46
C TRP A 18 1.16 -6.71 -7.93
N ILE A 19 1.92 -6.06 -8.83
CA ILE A 19 1.83 -6.29 -10.27
C ILE A 19 2.15 -7.75 -10.59
N ASN A 20 3.27 -8.25 -10.07
CA ASN A 20 3.67 -9.63 -10.27
C ASN A 20 2.61 -10.59 -9.73
N LEU A 21 2.10 -10.34 -8.51
CA LEU A 21 1.08 -11.19 -7.89
C LEU A 21 -0.16 -11.29 -8.77
N ALA A 22 -0.75 -10.17 -9.18
CA ALA A 22 -1.94 -10.18 -10.03
C ALA A 22 -1.69 -10.83 -11.40
N TRP A 23 -0.56 -10.52 -12.04
CA TRP A 23 -0.21 -11.14 -13.32
C TRP A 23 0.01 -12.65 -13.21
N SER A 24 0.42 -13.17 -12.04
CA SER A 24 0.49 -14.62 -11.81
C SER A 24 -0.88 -15.32 -11.84
N PHE A 25 -1.95 -14.56 -11.66
CA PHE A 25 -3.34 -14.99 -11.82
C PHE A 25 -3.97 -14.53 -13.14
N GLY A 26 -3.22 -13.84 -14.01
CA GLY A 26 -3.74 -13.27 -15.26
C GLY A 26 -4.64 -12.04 -15.07
N GLU A 27 -4.70 -11.50 -13.85
CA GLU A 27 -5.60 -10.40 -13.49
C GLU A 27 -5.02 -9.03 -13.88
N PRO A 28 -5.87 -8.04 -14.22
CA PRO A 28 -5.44 -6.67 -14.45
C PRO A 28 -5.03 -5.98 -13.15
N VAL A 29 -4.20 -4.93 -13.26
CA VAL A 29 -3.79 -4.10 -12.13
C VAL A 29 -3.89 -2.65 -12.51
N ASP A 30 -4.62 -1.90 -11.70
CA ASP A 30 -4.80 -0.46 -11.88
C ASP A 30 -4.19 0.30 -10.69
N ALA A 31 -3.84 1.57 -10.91
CA ALA A 31 -3.34 2.46 -9.87
C ALA A 31 -4.24 3.67 -9.68
N ILE A 32 -4.56 3.96 -8.42
CA ILE A 32 -5.20 5.21 -7.99
C ILE A 32 -4.16 6.02 -7.22
N ILE A 33 -3.78 7.17 -7.76
CA ILE A 33 -2.92 8.13 -7.11
C ILE A 33 -3.82 9.05 -6.28
N MET A 34 -3.63 9.00 -4.96
CA MET A 34 -4.33 9.88 -4.03
C MET A 34 -3.42 11.05 -3.69
N ASP A 35 -3.83 12.25 -4.10
CA ASP A 35 -3.19 13.47 -3.65
C ASP A 35 -3.71 13.85 -2.25
N THR A 36 -2.90 14.55 -1.47
CA THR A 36 -3.30 15.03 -0.14
C THR A 36 -2.87 16.49 0.04
N THR A 37 -3.83 17.34 0.38
CA THR A 37 -3.53 18.68 0.88
C THR A 37 -2.86 18.56 2.24
N ILE A 38 -1.65 19.11 2.35
CA ILE A 38 -0.78 18.94 3.51
C ILE A 38 -1.40 19.60 4.74
N GLU A 39 -2.01 18.81 5.62
CA GLU A 39 -2.41 19.23 6.96
C GLU A 39 -1.87 18.27 8.02
N VAL A 40 -0.55 18.31 8.23
CA VAL A 40 0.10 17.55 9.31
C VAL A 40 0.40 18.47 10.48
N LYS A 41 -0.10 18.11 11.67
CA LYS A 41 0.17 18.85 12.91
C LYS A 41 1.41 18.28 13.62
N GLY A 42 2.32 19.18 14.01
CA GLY A 42 3.49 18.86 14.83
C GLY A 42 4.75 18.52 14.03
N GLN A 43 5.90 18.87 14.61
CA GLN A 43 7.21 18.83 13.95
C GLN A 43 7.58 17.43 13.44
N LYS A 44 7.37 16.40 14.26
CA LYS A 44 7.66 15.01 13.89
C LYS A 44 6.84 14.53 12.70
N GLY A 45 5.58 14.94 12.62
CA GLY A 45 4.73 14.60 11.49
C GLY A 45 5.20 15.24 10.19
N LEU A 46 5.66 16.50 10.26
CA LEU A 46 6.24 17.20 9.11
C LEU A 46 7.51 16.53 8.61
N GLU A 47 8.38 16.07 9.51
CA GLU A 47 9.61 15.34 9.15
C GLU A 47 9.31 14.03 8.41
N ILE A 48 8.38 13.23 8.94
CA ILE A 48 7.93 11.99 8.29
C ILE A 48 7.32 12.28 6.91
N LEU A 49 6.52 13.34 6.80
CA LEU A 49 5.90 13.72 5.54
C LEU A 49 6.94 14.12 4.49
N VAL A 50 7.95 14.89 4.90
CA VAL A 50 9.07 15.27 4.02
C VAL A 50 9.77 14.02 3.49
N ASP A 51 9.94 12.99 4.32
CA ASP A 51 10.55 11.74 3.87
C ASP A 51 9.63 10.94 2.93
N PHE A 52 8.32 10.91 3.18
CA PHE A 52 7.36 10.31 2.24
C PHE A 52 7.39 10.98 0.87
N GLN A 53 7.48 12.31 0.83
CA GLN A 53 7.60 13.04 -0.43
C GLN A 53 8.89 12.69 -1.18
N LYS A 54 10.02 12.54 -0.48
CA LYS A 54 11.29 12.12 -1.10
C LYS A 54 11.22 10.71 -1.67
N TRP A 55 10.47 9.81 -1.02
CA TRP A 55 10.36 8.43 -1.45
C TRP A 55 9.33 8.24 -2.56
N MET A 56 8.44 9.21 -2.77
CA MET A 56 7.36 9.12 -3.73
C MET A 56 7.86 9.22 -5.17
N ILE A 57 7.77 8.10 -5.88
CA ILE A 57 7.92 8.01 -7.32
C ILE A 57 6.55 7.60 -7.86
N LEU A 58 5.91 8.46 -8.64
CA LEU A 58 4.57 8.19 -9.19
C LEU A 58 4.57 6.89 -10.01
N PRO A 59 3.44 6.15 -10.03
CA PRO A 59 3.31 4.96 -10.86
C PRO A 59 3.36 5.34 -12.34
N SER A 60 3.92 4.46 -13.16
CA SER A 60 3.95 4.59 -14.61
C SER A 60 3.47 3.33 -15.32
N TYR A 61 3.04 3.47 -16.58
CA TYR A 61 2.53 2.33 -17.36
C TYR A 61 3.60 1.27 -17.60
N GLU A 62 4.87 1.66 -17.68
CA GLU A 62 6.01 0.75 -17.87
C GLU A 62 6.18 -0.26 -16.72
N GLU A 63 5.61 0.02 -15.54
CA GLU A 63 5.62 -0.92 -14.42
C GLU A 63 4.66 -2.10 -14.65
N GLY A 64 3.63 -1.93 -15.49
CA GLY A 64 2.63 -2.96 -15.78
C GLY A 64 1.20 -2.65 -15.33
N PHE A 65 0.93 -1.40 -14.93
CA PHE A 65 -0.45 -0.94 -14.67
C PHE A 65 -1.23 -0.79 -15.98
N GLU A 66 -2.48 -1.22 -16.01
CA GLU A 66 -3.36 -1.08 -17.17
C GLU A 66 -4.00 0.30 -17.22
N ARG A 67 -4.38 0.84 -16.06
CA ARG A 67 -4.91 2.20 -15.90
C ARG A 67 -4.26 2.90 -14.73
N ILE A 68 -4.08 4.20 -14.86
CA ILE A 68 -3.57 5.06 -13.79
C ILE A 68 -4.44 6.31 -13.72
N ILE A 69 -5.14 6.51 -12.61
CA ILE A 69 -5.89 7.74 -12.37
C ILE A 69 -5.31 8.51 -11.20
N SER A 70 -5.44 9.83 -11.24
CA SER A 70 -5.21 10.70 -10.08
C SER A 70 -6.55 11.24 -9.57
N ILE A 71 -6.72 11.18 -8.25
CA ILE A 71 -7.86 11.74 -7.54
C ILE A 71 -7.39 12.88 -6.64
N LYS A 72 -8.16 13.97 -6.63
CA LYS A 72 -7.92 15.09 -5.73
C LYS A 72 -8.45 14.74 -4.34
N SER A 73 -7.75 15.19 -3.30
CA SER A 73 -8.26 15.11 -1.94
C SER A 73 -9.56 15.90 -1.81
N GLN A 74 -10.48 15.36 -1.02
CA GLN A 74 -11.67 16.08 -0.63
C GLN A 74 -11.38 16.93 0.63
N PRO A 75 -12.08 18.07 0.81
CA PRO A 75 -11.78 19.02 1.88
C PRO A 75 -12.04 18.45 3.29
N THR A 76 -12.97 17.50 3.43
CA THR A 76 -13.30 16.87 4.72
C THR A 76 -13.55 15.37 4.56
N SER A 77 -13.46 14.60 5.65
CA SER A 77 -13.84 13.18 5.63
C SER A 77 -15.27 12.97 5.13
N ASP A 78 -16.18 13.85 5.53
CA ASP A 78 -17.62 13.73 5.26
C ASP A 78 -17.96 14.03 3.79
N SER A 79 -17.01 14.59 3.04
CA SER A 79 -17.16 14.84 1.60
C SER A 79 -16.88 13.61 0.74
N TYR A 80 -16.30 12.53 1.30
CA TYR A 80 -16.24 11.22 0.63
C TYR A 80 -17.56 10.45 0.82
N ASN A 81 -18.57 10.81 0.01
CA ASN A 81 -19.85 10.11 -0.03
C ASN A 81 -19.92 9.11 -1.19
N ASP A 82 -20.98 8.28 -1.22
CA ASP A 82 -21.18 7.24 -2.23
C ASP A 82 -21.10 7.76 -3.66
N LYS A 83 -21.61 8.98 -3.91
CA LYS A 83 -21.56 9.60 -5.24
C LYS A 83 -20.13 9.90 -5.67
N VAL A 84 -19.29 10.43 -4.77
CA VAL A 84 -17.88 10.69 -5.07
C VAL A 84 -17.12 9.38 -5.32
N ILE A 85 -17.43 8.33 -4.57
CA ILE A 85 -16.84 7.00 -4.77
C ILE A 85 -17.24 6.46 -6.15
N GLU A 86 -18.52 6.55 -6.52
CA GLU A 86 -19.02 6.14 -7.82
C GLU A 86 -18.36 6.91 -8.97
N GLU A 87 -18.17 8.23 -8.81
CA GLU A 87 -17.45 9.06 -9.78
C GLU A 87 -15.99 8.60 -9.95
N ILE A 88 -15.29 8.27 -8.86
CA ILE A 88 -13.91 7.76 -8.91
C ILE A 88 -13.85 6.41 -9.64
N LEU A 89 -14.75 5.49 -9.32
CA LEU A 89 -14.80 4.16 -9.93
C LEU A 89 -15.20 4.23 -11.41
N THR A 90 -16.11 5.14 -11.76
CA THR A 90 -16.50 5.40 -13.14
C THR A 90 -15.31 5.93 -13.93
N LYS A 91 -14.62 6.95 -13.40
CA LYS A 91 -13.41 7.50 -14.00
C LYS A 91 -12.35 6.42 -14.23
N LEU A 92 -12.14 5.54 -13.25
CA LEU A 92 -11.22 4.42 -13.41
C LEU A 92 -11.64 3.49 -14.55
N THR A 93 -12.93 3.18 -14.65
CA THR A 93 -13.46 2.24 -15.65
C THR A 93 -13.42 2.81 -17.06
N GLU A 94 -13.57 4.12 -17.21
CA GLU A 94 -13.52 4.84 -18.49
C GLU A 94 -12.09 5.11 -18.98
N GLU A 95 -11.09 5.03 -18.10
CA GLU A 95 -9.69 5.27 -18.45
C GLU A 95 -9.22 4.24 -19.51
N PRO A 96 -8.52 4.69 -20.58
CA PRO A 96 -8.00 3.81 -21.61
C PRO A 96 -7.07 2.74 -21.04
N ILE A 97 -7.28 1.50 -21.46
CA ILE A 97 -6.46 0.36 -21.03
C ILE A 97 -5.17 0.32 -21.84
N VAL A 98 -4.03 0.35 -21.13
CA VAL A 98 -2.73 0.00 -21.71
C VAL A 98 -2.52 -1.50 -21.60
N LYS A 99 -2.35 -2.16 -22.75
CA LYS A 99 -2.18 -3.62 -22.81
C LYS A 99 -0.76 -4.02 -22.45
N HIS A 100 -0.64 -5.05 -21.60
CA HIS A 100 0.63 -5.63 -21.19
C HIS A 100 0.67 -7.13 -21.48
N ASN A 101 1.85 -7.65 -21.76
CA ASN A 101 2.10 -9.08 -21.82
C ASN A 101 2.26 -9.61 -20.38
N LYS A 102 1.15 -10.03 -19.78
CA LYS A 102 1.10 -10.58 -18.41
C LYS A 102 1.85 -11.91 -18.34
N SER A 103 3.14 -11.84 -18.07
CA SER A 103 4.00 -13.02 -17.92
C SER A 103 4.91 -12.81 -16.73
N VAL A 104 4.73 -13.64 -15.71
CA VAL A 104 5.60 -13.65 -14.53
C VAL A 104 6.19 -15.05 -14.39
N PRO A 105 7.53 -15.19 -14.43
CA PRO A 105 8.16 -16.45 -14.11
C PRO A 105 7.83 -16.85 -12.66
N ILE A 106 7.14 -17.98 -12.48
CA ILE A 106 6.73 -18.53 -11.17
C ILE A 106 7.93 -18.69 -10.22
N THR A 107 9.14 -18.83 -10.77
CA THR A 107 10.41 -18.93 -10.02
C THR A 107 10.75 -17.70 -9.18
N ASN A 108 10.14 -16.54 -9.44
CA ASN A 108 10.41 -15.30 -8.70
C ASN A 108 9.74 -15.24 -7.32
N PHE A 109 8.56 -15.84 -7.14
CA PHE A 109 7.85 -15.80 -5.85
C PHE A 109 8.58 -16.57 -4.74
N ARG A 110 9.27 -17.67 -5.08
CA ARG A 110 10.07 -18.43 -4.11
C ARG A 110 11.27 -17.63 -3.57
N LYS A 111 11.85 -16.72 -4.36
CA LYS A 111 13.02 -15.96 -3.93
C LYS A 111 12.69 -14.86 -2.92
N PHE A 112 11.47 -14.32 -2.94
CA PHE A 112 11.03 -13.33 -1.94
C PHE A 112 10.87 -13.95 -0.55
N ASN A 113 10.34 -15.18 -0.44
CA ASN A 113 10.22 -15.86 0.85
C ASN A 113 11.56 -16.36 1.43
N ILE A 114 12.59 -16.58 0.60
CA ILE A 114 13.87 -17.17 1.06
C ILE A 114 14.87 -16.12 1.56
N LYS A 115 14.70 -14.83 1.21
CA LYS A 115 15.65 -13.77 1.63
C LYS A 115 15.44 -13.25 3.05
N ASP A 116 14.26 -13.41 3.65
CA ASP A 116 14.01 -12.96 5.02
C ASP A 116 14.44 -13.97 6.09
N GLU A 117 14.54 -15.27 5.76
CA GLU A 117 15.00 -16.27 6.74
C GLU A 117 16.51 -16.17 7.05
N ASN A 118 17.32 -15.74 6.09
CA ASN A 118 18.79 -15.75 6.24
C ASN A 118 19.38 -14.45 6.83
N ASN A 119 18.57 -13.44 7.16
CA ASN A 119 19.06 -12.21 7.81
C ASN A 119 18.36 -11.90 9.14
N SER A 120 17.80 -12.93 9.79
CA SER A 120 17.42 -12.85 11.20
C SER A 120 18.65 -13.13 12.07
N LYS A 121 19.52 -12.11 12.24
CA LYS A 121 20.41 -12.09 13.40
C LYS A 121 19.54 -12.17 14.64
N SER A 122 19.59 -13.33 15.27
CA SER A 122 18.95 -13.66 16.53
C SER A 122 19.24 -12.58 17.57
N ARG A 123 18.23 -11.77 17.89
CA ARG A 123 18.08 -11.16 19.21
C ARG A 123 17.02 -11.95 19.95
N GLY A 124 17.36 -13.20 20.28
CA GLY A 124 16.68 -13.96 21.32
C GLY A 124 17.02 -13.32 22.66
N GLY A 125 16.27 -12.29 23.03
CA GLY A 125 16.23 -11.83 24.42
C GLY A 125 15.37 -12.81 25.20
N ASN A 126 15.96 -13.48 26.19
CA ASN A 126 15.24 -14.25 27.19
C ASN A 126 14.09 -13.40 27.74
N PHE A 127 12.86 -13.77 27.42
CA PHE A 127 11.67 -13.21 28.05
C PHE A 127 11.49 -13.92 29.39
N GLU A 128 12.23 -13.47 30.40
CA GLU A 128 11.89 -13.76 31.79
C GLU A 128 10.56 -13.07 32.10
N SER A 129 9.54 -13.85 32.40
CA SER A 129 8.24 -13.37 32.88
C SER A 129 8.43 -12.65 34.22
N ARG A 130 8.49 -11.32 34.19
CA ARG A 130 8.26 -10.49 35.38
C ARG A 130 6.87 -9.88 35.27
N ASN A 131 5.97 -10.37 36.11
CA ASN A 131 4.67 -9.75 36.39
C ASN A 131 4.91 -8.29 36.81
N ASN A 132 4.64 -7.34 35.91
CA ASN A 132 4.61 -5.93 36.24
C ASN A 132 3.14 -5.49 36.35
N PRO A 133 2.63 -5.20 37.56
CA PRO A 133 1.22 -4.89 37.78
C PRO A 133 0.74 -3.52 37.25
N ASN A 134 1.55 -2.81 36.45
CA ASN A 134 1.23 -1.47 35.95
C ASN A 134 1.32 -1.33 34.41
N ASN A 135 0.91 -2.34 33.64
CA ASN A 135 0.79 -2.20 32.18
C ASN A 135 -0.60 -1.66 31.79
N PRO A 136 -0.72 -0.44 31.22
CA PRO A 136 -2.01 0.21 30.96
C PRO A 136 -2.76 -0.30 29.71
N TRP A 137 -2.38 -1.46 29.14
CA TRP A 137 -2.94 -1.98 27.88
C TRP A 137 -3.62 -3.36 28.00
N GLU A 138 -3.90 -3.86 29.20
CA GLU A 138 -4.81 -5.01 29.33
C GLU A 138 -6.27 -4.56 29.25
N ILE A 139 -6.84 -4.75 28.07
CA ILE A 139 -8.28 -4.66 27.81
C ILE A 139 -8.97 -5.80 28.57
N GLN A 140 -9.73 -5.45 29.61
CA GLN A 140 -10.65 -6.37 30.27
C GLN A 140 -11.69 -6.87 29.25
N LYS A 141 -11.64 -8.17 28.95
CA LYS A 141 -12.77 -8.88 28.36
C LYS A 141 -13.82 -9.04 29.46
N LEU A 142 -14.91 -8.28 29.38
CA LEU A 142 -16.14 -8.58 30.10
C LEU A 142 -17.13 -9.26 29.16
N ILE A 143 -17.71 -10.32 29.72
CA ILE A 143 -18.82 -11.14 29.22
C ILE A 143 -20.06 -10.26 29.03
#